data_AF-Q03201-F1
#
_entry.id   AF-Q03201-F1
#
_cell.length_a   1.000
_cell.length_b   1.000
_cell.length_c   1.000
_cell.angle_alpha   90.00
_cell.angle_beta   90.00
_cell.angle_gamma   90.00
#
_symmetry.space_group_name_H-M   'P 1'
#
loop_
_entity.id
_entity.type
_entity.pdbx_description
1 polymer ?
#
loop_
_entity_poly.entity_id
_entity_poly.type
_entity_poly.pdbx_seq_one_letter_code
_entity_poly.pdbx_strand_id
1 'polypeptide(L)'
;MLRNTIALRSFIRTQSTRPYPVNVEAVYYAPLKLPIKYGDLVADIQLRSYDNENLDFYSDFILRTGYYLGIPLTGPKPLPTRRERWTVIKSPFVHAKSKENFERHTHKRLIRAWDTNPEVLQMLIAYITKHSMAGVGMKCNFFQRSEISLDLGSDANGLEKSLSNIDELYSLRNDDKAQTSAVGQKVLELLDSPDFKKHLEKK
;
A
#
# COMPACT_ATOMS: atom_id res chain seq x y z
N MET A 1 16.45 -3.01 -31.91
CA MET A 1 15.98 -4.41 -31.77
C MET A 1 16.91 -5.18 -30.81
N LEU A 2 16.76 -4.99 -29.50
CA LEU A 2 17.48 -5.81 -28.51
C LEU A 2 16.46 -6.72 -27.84
N ARG A 3 16.40 -7.96 -28.34
CA ARG A 3 15.64 -9.05 -27.73
C ARG A 3 16.34 -9.42 -26.42
N ASN A 4 15.74 -9.03 -25.29
CA ASN A 4 16.07 -9.61 -24.00
C ASN A 4 15.56 -11.06 -23.98
N THR A 5 16.36 -11.96 -24.54
CA THR A 5 16.30 -13.39 -24.28
C THR A 5 16.67 -13.61 -22.82
N ILE A 6 15.67 -13.74 -21.97
CA ILE A 6 15.81 -14.40 -20.66
C ILE A 6 16.18 -15.84 -20.98
N ALA A 7 17.49 -16.12 -20.91
CA ALA A 7 18.00 -17.47 -20.97
C ALA A 7 17.39 -18.26 -19.80
N LEU A 8 16.42 -19.11 -20.12
CA LEU A 8 16.04 -20.25 -19.30
C LEU A 8 17.29 -21.12 -19.13
N ARG A 9 18.10 -20.81 -18.11
CA ARG A 9 19.06 -21.78 -17.58
C ARG A 9 18.23 -22.92 -17.01
N SER A 10 18.06 -23.96 -17.81
CA SER A 10 17.71 -25.30 -17.36
C SER A 10 18.84 -25.82 -16.48
N PHE A 11 18.88 -25.31 -15.24
CA PHE A 11 19.66 -25.91 -14.19
C PHE A 11 19.05 -27.29 -13.96
N ILE A 12 19.82 -28.34 -14.25
CA ILE A 12 19.46 -29.73 -13.99
C ILE A 12 19.19 -29.85 -12.49
N ARG A 13 17.93 -29.69 -12.11
CA ARG A 13 17.45 -29.90 -10.75
C ARG A 13 17.44 -31.40 -10.56
N THR A 14 18.40 -31.91 -9.79
CA THR A 14 18.36 -33.25 -9.22
C THR A 14 16.94 -33.52 -8.70
N GLN A 15 16.25 -34.47 -9.32
CA GLN A 15 14.83 -34.73 -9.12
C GLN A 15 14.57 -35.28 -7.71
N SER A 16 14.40 -34.40 -6.74
CA SER A 16 13.51 -34.68 -5.61
C SER A 16 12.08 -34.62 -6.12
N THR A 17 11.28 -35.67 -5.89
CA THR A 17 9.87 -35.86 -6.33
C THR A 17 8.87 -34.80 -5.80
N ARG A 18 9.33 -33.70 -5.21
CA ARG A 18 8.46 -32.64 -4.69
C ARG A 18 8.42 -31.45 -5.65
N PRO A 19 7.32 -31.25 -6.41
CA PRO A 19 7.16 -30.07 -7.25
C PRO A 19 6.83 -28.85 -6.37
N TYR A 20 7.84 -28.02 -6.12
CA TYR A 20 7.63 -26.73 -5.46
C TYR A 20 6.93 -25.78 -6.44
N PRO A 21 5.77 -25.19 -6.06
CA PRO A 21 5.05 -24.25 -6.91
C PRO A 21 5.77 -22.90 -7.00
N VAL A 22 5.48 -22.14 -8.07
CA VAL A 22 6.17 -20.88 -8.40
C VAL A 22 6.02 -19.81 -7.32
N ASN A 23 4.89 -19.77 -6.61
CA ASN A 23 4.67 -18.82 -5.52
C ASN A 23 5.62 -19.09 -4.34
N VAL A 24 5.88 -20.36 -4.00
CA VAL A 24 6.85 -20.74 -2.96
C VAL A 24 8.24 -20.30 -3.39
N GLU A 25 8.60 -20.56 -4.66
CA GLU A 25 9.87 -20.11 -5.21
C GLU A 25 10.02 -18.58 -5.17
N ALA A 26 8.99 -17.83 -5.54
CA ALA A 26 8.99 -16.37 -5.50
C ALA A 26 9.18 -15.81 -4.08
N VAL A 27 8.70 -16.50 -3.03
CA VAL A 27 8.90 -16.11 -1.63
C VAL A 27 10.36 -16.26 -1.20
N TYR A 28 11.05 -17.33 -1.62
CA TYR A 28 12.45 -17.54 -1.28
C TYR A 28 13.40 -16.51 -1.93
N TYR A 29 13.01 -15.95 -3.07
CA TYR A 29 13.81 -14.96 -3.79
C TYR A 29 13.34 -13.52 -3.56
N ALA A 30 14.09 -12.56 -4.10
CA ALA A 30 13.76 -11.14 -4.06
C ALA A 30 12.40 -10.84 -4.74
N PRO A 31 11.69 -9.78 -4.31
CA PRO A 31 10.37 -9.44 -4.83
C PRO A 31 10.46 -9.03 -6.30
N LEU A 32 9.55 -9.58 -7.10
CA LEU A 32 9.41 -9.23 -8.52
C LEU A 32 8.89 -7.80 -8.67
N LYS A 33 9.29 -7.12 -9.75
CA LYS A 33 8.88 -5.74 -10.07
C LYS A 33 8.37 -5.66 -11.50
N LEU A 34 7.26 -4.97 -11.69
CA LEU A 34 6.69 -4.72 -13.02
C LEU A 34 7.34 -3.48 -13.65
N PRO A 35 7.52 -3.45 -15.00
CA PRO A 35 8.04 -2.29 -15.70
C PRO A 35 7.02 -1.15 -15.72
N ILE A 36 7.51 0.09 -15.67
CA ILE A 36 6.72 1.33 -15.78
C ILE A 36 6.48 1.61 -17.28
N LYS A 37 5.25 1.95 -17.67
CA LYS A 37 4.87 2.19 -19.07
C LYS A 37 4.85 3.67 -19.43
N TYR A 38 4.15 4.49 -18.65
CA TYR A 38 3.91 5.91 -18.96
C TYR A 38 4.70 6.82 -18.03
N GLY A 39 4.96 6.37 -16.79
CA GLY A 39 5.63 7.20 -15.80
C GLY A 39 4.67 8.15 -15.09
N ASP A 40 3.38 7.81 -15.06
CA ASP A 40 2.40 8.55 -14.30
C ASP A 40 2.43 8.15 -12.83
N LEU A 41 2.96 9.02 -11.98
CA LEU A 41 2.92 8.82 -10.54
C LEU A 41 1.47 8.95 -10.05
N VAL A 42 0.94 7.89 -9.43
CA VAL A 42 -0.42 7.86 -8.90
C VAL A 42 -0.42 7.98 -7.38
N ALA A 43 0.54 7.35 -6.70
CA ALA A 43 0.71 7.53 -5.27
C ALA A 43 2.16 7.45 -4.82
N ASP A 44 2.45 8.12 -3.72
CA ASP A 44 3.61 7.88 -2.90
C ASP A 44 3.20 7.29 -1.55
N ILE A 45 4.01 6.38 -1.03
CA ILE A 45 3.82 5.72 0.25
C ILE A 45 5.13 5.87 1.02
N GLN A 46 5.11 6.70 2.05
CA GLN A 46 6.24 6.92 2.94
C GLN A 46 6.06 6.09 4.21
N LEU A 47 6.98 5.14 4.42
CA LEU A 47 7.09 4.35 5.64
C LEU A 47 8.07 5.03 6.59
N ARG A 48 7.74 5.03 7.88
CA ARG A 48 8.58 5.57 8.96
C ARG A 48 8.62 4.58 10.13
N SER A 49 9.81 4.33 10.65
CA SER A 49 9.97 3.50 11.85
C SER A 49 11.19 3.93 12.66
N TYR A 50 11.23 3.54 13.93
CA TYR A 50 12.43 3.66 14.77
C TYR A 50 13.37 2.46 14.62
N ASP A 51 12.90 1.37 14.01
CA ASP A 51 13.66 0.16 13.72
C ASP A 51 13.78 -0.06 12.19
N ASN A 52 14.84 -0.74 11.76
CA ASN A 52 15.08 -1.03 10.34
C ASN A 52 14.50 -2.38 9.89
N GLU A 53 14.56 -3.40 10.73
CA GLU A 53 14.20 -4.77 10.34
C GLU A 53 12.73 -4.88 9.96
N ASN A 54 11.85 -4.42 10.86
CA ASN A 54 10.41 -4.40 10.63
C ASN A 54 10.02 -3.51 9.44
N LEU A 55 10.72 -2.39 9.25
CA LEU A 55 10.51 -1.47 8.14
C LEU A 55 10.82 -2.17 6.80
N ASP A 56 11.95 -2.85 6.72
CA ASP A 56 12.45 -3.44 5.48
C ASP A 56 11.65 -4.67 5.09
N PHE A 57 11.29 -5.50 6.08
CA PHE A 57 10.35 -6.59 5.89
C PHE A 57 9.00 -6.10 5.37
N TYR A 58 8.44 -5.05 5.98
CA TYR A 58 7.14 -4.52 5.57
C TYR A 58 7.19 -3.90 4.17
N SER A 59 8.29 -3.21 3.84
CA SER A 59 8.53 -2.74 2.48
C SER A 59 8.57 -3.87 1.45
N ASP A 60 9.23 -4.99 1.77
CA ASP A 60 9.31 -6.15 0.89
C ASP A 60 7.91 -6.74 0.65
N PHE A 61 7.13 -6.89 1.71
CA PHE A 61 5.75 -7.35 1.67
C PHE A 61 4.85 -6.46 0.79
N ILE A 62 4.99 -5.13 0.88
CA ILE A 62 4.26 -4.18 0.04
C ILE A 62 4.62 -4.37 -1.44
N LEU A 63 5.91 -4.53 -1.76
CA LEU A 63 6.36 -4.75 -3.14
C LEU A 63 5.76 -6.03 -3.74
N ARG A 64 5.71 -7.12 -2.95
CA ARG A 64 5.10 -8.39 -3.38
C ARG A 64 3.61 -8.25 -3.67
N THR A 65 2.88 -7.60 -2.76
CA THR A 65 1.44 -7.35 -2.94
C THR A 65 1.18 -6.51 -4.19
N GLY A 66 1.96 -5.46 -4.41
CA GLY A 66 1.83 -4.62 -5.60
C GLY A 66 2.10 -5.36 -6.90
N TYR A 67 3.07 -6.28 -6.92
CA TYR A 67 3.35 -7.12 -8.09
C TYR A 67 2.12 -7.96 -8.49
N TYR A 68 1.47 -8.62 -7.53
CA TYR A 68 0.28 -9.42 -7.80
C TYR A 68 -0.93 -8.60 -8.25
N LEU A 69 -1.05 -7.35 -7.79
CA LEU A 69 -2.09 -6.43 -8.24
C LEU A 69 -1.82 -5.80 -9.61
N GLY A 70 -0.69 -6.13 -10.26
CA GLY A 70 -0.35 -5.55 -11.56
C GLY A 70 0.17 -4.12 -11.47
N ILE A 71 0.55 -3.64 -10.27
CA ILE A 71 1.02 -2.28 -10.03
C ILE A 71 2.54 -2.20 -10.21
N PRO A 72 3.05 -1.36 -11.13
CA PRO A 72 4.46 -1.00 -11.17
C PRO A 72 4.86 -0.19 -9.92
N LEU A 73 5.32 -0.88 -8.89
CA LEU A 73 5.89 -0.26 -7.69
C LEU A 73 7.40 -0.05 -7.84
N THR A 74 7.84 1.18 -7.60
CA THR A 74 9.25 1.48 -7.31
C THR A 74 9.45 1.50 -5.81
N GLY A 75 10.43 0.78 -5.29
CA GLY A 75 10.72 0.85 -3.85
C GLY A 75 12.02 0.18 -3.46
N PRO A 76 12.27 0.09 -2.14
CA PRO A 76 12.13 1.18 -1.19
C PRO A 76 13.29 2.15 -1.34
N LYS A 77 13.02 3.41 -1.72
CA LYS A 77 14.05 4.44 -1.73
C LYS A 77 14.35 4.88 -0.29
N PRO A 78 15.56 4.67 0.24
CA PRO A 78 15.90 5.19 1.56
C PRO A 78 15.95 6.71 1.51
N LEU A 79 15.15 7.35 2.35
CA LEU A 79 15.21 8.79 2.57
C LEU A 79 16.11 9.08 3.77
N PRO A 80 16.71 10.28 3.85
CA PRO A 80 17.58 10.64 4.98
C PRO A 80 16.88 10.44 6.33
N THR A 81 17.58 9.76 7.24
CA THR A 81 17.12 9.50 8.59
C THR A 81 17.08 10.79 9.40
N ARG A 82 16.07 10.95 10.25
CA ARG A 82 16.03 12.07 11.21
C ARG A 82 16.68 11.60 12.50
N ARG A 83 17.69 12.32 12.99
CA ARG A 83 18.33 12.06 14.29
C ARG A 83 17.92 13.14 15.28
N GLU A 84 17.07 12.77 16.22
CA GLU A 84 16.71 13.60 17.36
C GLU A 84 17.67 13.29 18.50
N ARG A 85 18.27 14.32 19.12
CA ARG A 85 19.24 14.16 20.21
C ARG A 85 18.77 14.93 21.44
N TRP A 86 18.91 14.34 22.60
CA TRP A 86 18.68 15.02 23.88
C TRP A 86 19.83 14.71 24.84
N THR A 87 20.12 15.68 25.69
CA THR A 87 21.19 15.58 26.70
C THR A 87 20.56 15.77 28.07
N VAL A 88 20.69 14.78 28.96
CA VAL A 88 20.04 14.77 30.27
C VAL A 88 21.09 14.63 31.36
N ILE A 89 20.86 15.22 32.53
CA ILE A 89 21.72 15.00 33.71
C ILE A 89 21.52 13.56 34.18
N LYS A 90 22.61 12.82 34.41
CA LYS A 90 22.53 11.41 34.85
C LYS A 90 21.94 11.26 36.25
N SER A 91 22.30 12.19 37.14
CA SER A 91 21.82 12.21 38.52
C SER A 91 20.43 12.85 38.61
N PRO A 92 19.54 12.37 39.49
CA PRO A 92 18.29 13.07 39.78
C PRO A 92 18.52 14.45 40.41
N PHE A 93 19.67 14.72 41.04
CA PHE A 93 19.97 15.99 41.71
C PHE A 93 21.46 16.41 41.60
N VAL A 94 21.69 17.73 41.48
CA VAL A 94 22.96 18.51 41.57
C VAL A 94 24.13 18.15 40.64
N HIS A 95 24.37 16.89 40.26
CA HIS A 95 25.56 16.49 39.49
C HIS A 95 25.50 16.85 37.99
N ALA A 96 25.43 18.13 37.65
CA ALA A 96 25.28 18.63 36.26
C ALA A 96 26.51 18.43 35.36
N LYS A 97 27.69 18.15 35.92
CA LYS A 97 28.91 17.79 35.15
C LYS A 97 28.78 16.41 34.50
N SER A 98 27.98 15.51 35.06
CA SER A 98 27.67 14.20 34.47
C SER A 98 26.39 14.29 33.63
N LYS A 99 26.54 14.44 32.30
CA LYS A 99 25.44 14.43 31.33
C LYS A 99 25.50 13.16 30.46
N GLU A 100 24.33 12.70 30.01
CA GLU A 100 24.15 11.58 29.11
C GLU A 100 23.46 12.04 27.84
N ASN A 101 23.97 11.57 26.69
CA ASN A 101 23.37 11.83 25.40
C ASN A 101 22.51 10.64 25.00
N PHE A 102 21.31 10.93 24.55
CA PHE A 102 20.39 9.96 24.00
C PHE A 102 19.97 10.41 22.61
N GLU A 103 19.51 9.45 21.81
CA GLU A 103 19.07 9.71 20.46
C GLU A 103 17.91 8.82 20.05
N ARG A 104 17.14 9.33 19.08
CA ARG A 104 16.13 8.57 18.36
C ARG A 104 16.27 8.81 16.88
N HIS A 105 16.43 7.72 16.14
CA HIS A 105 16.52 7.72 14.69
C HIS A 105 15.15 7.39 14.11
N THR A 106 14.64 8.25 13.24
CA THR A 106 13.47 7.94 12.41
C THR A 106 13.96 7.53 11.03
N HIS A 107 13.90 6.22 10.77
CA HIS A 107 14.18 5.62 9.47
C HIS A 107 12.99 5.85 8.54
N LYS A 108 13.27 6.18 7.28
CA LYS A 108 12.26 6.57 6.30
C LYS A 108 12.51 5.83 4.99
N ARG A 109 11.50 5.13 4.48
CA ARG A 109 11.54 4.53 3.14
C ARG A 109 10.39 5.07 2.30
N LEU A 110 10.63 5.23 1.01
CA LEU A 110 9.63 5.72 0.05
C LEU A 110 9.35 4.63 -0.99
N ILE A 111 8.08 4.34 -1.17
CA ILE A 111 7.55 3.48 -2.23
C ILE A 111 6.68 4.37 -3.12
N ARG A 112 6.75 4.18 -4.43
CA ARG A 112 5.97 4.95 -5.42
C ARG A 112 5.20 4.00 -6.32
N ALA A 113 3.92 4.26 -6.49
CA ALA A 113 3.05 3.54 -7.41
C ALA A 113 2.88 4.33 -8.71
N TRP A 114 3.06 3.64 -9.83
CA TRP A 114 2.98 4.21 -11.17
C TRP A 114 1.86 3.54 -11.97
N ASP A 115 1.23 4.27 -12.88
CA ASP A 115 0.37 3.73 -13.95
C ASP A 115 -0.77 2.78 -13.47
N THR A 116 -1.50 3.14 -12.41
CA THR A 116 -2.58 2.31 -11.83
C THR A 116 -3.95 2.94 -11.88
N ASN A 117 -4.99 2.10 -12.02
CA ASN A 117 -6.36 2.49 -11.71
C ASN A 117 -6.52 2.80 -10.20
N PRO A 118 -7.20 3.90 -9.82
CA PRO A 118 -7.49 4.25 -8.43
C PRO A 118 -8.06 3.12 -7.56
N GLU A 119 -8.96 2.29 -8.08
CA GLU A 119 -9.60 1.21 -7.31
C GLU A 119 -8.60 0.14 -6.88
N VAL A 120 -7.75 -0.30 -7.81
CA VAL A 120 -6.70 -1.30 -7.53
C VAL A 120 -5.69 -0.75 -6.53
N LEU A 121 -5.41 0.56 -6.59
CA LEU A 121 -4.56 1.24 -5.62
C LEU A 121 -5.20 1.28 -4.23
N GLN A 122 -6.49 1.59 -4.14
CA GLN A 122 -7.22 1.55 -2.87
C GLN A 122 -7.21 0.15 -2.26
N MET A 123 -7.39 -0.89 -3.08
CA MET A 123 -7.27 -2.29 -2.66
C MET A 123 -5.89 -2.61 -2.10
N LEU A 124 -4.82 -2.15 -2.77
CA LEU A 124 -3.45 -2.28 -2.26
C LEU A 124 -3.32 -1.62 -0.87
N ILE A 125 -3.75 -0.37 -0.72
CA ILE A 125 -3.62 0.36 0.54
C ILE A 125 -4.44 -0.30 1.66
N ALA A 126 -5.68 -0.71 1.37
CA ALA A 126 -6.54 -1.40 2.33
C ALA A 126 -5.94 -2.75 2.78
N TYR A 127 -5.31 -3.48 1.87
CA TYR A 127 -4.64 -4.73 2.20
C TYR A 127 -3.41 -4.49 3.07
N ILE A 128 -2.61 -3.47 2.75
CA ILE A 128 -1.42 -3.09 3.50
C ILE A 128 -1.79 -2.65 4.92
N THR A 129 -2.79 -1.77 5.08
CA THR A 129 -3.23 -1.33 6.42
C THR A 129 -3.80 -2.48 7.25
N LYS A 130 -4.54 -3.41 6.62
CA LYS A 130 -5.07 -4.61 7.29
C LYS A 130 -3.96 -5.51 7.83
N HIS A 131 -2.84 -5.61 7.13
CA HIS A 131 -1.70 -6.47 7.48
C HIS A 131 -0.46 -5.64 7.89
N SER A 132 -0.67 -4.54 8.60
CA SER A 132 0.42 -3.64 9.01
C SER A 132 1.34 -4.27 10.06
N MET A 133 2.66 -4.02 9.93
CA MET A 133 3.66 -4.47 10.89
C MET A 133 3.75 -3.53 12.10
N ALA A 134 4.08 -4.08 13.27
CA ALA A 134 4.33 -3.29 14.47
C ALA A 134 5.50 -2.31 14.29
N GLY A 135 5.38 -1.12 14.87
CA GLY A 135 6.43 -0.10 14.85
C GLY A 135 6.63 0.63 13.51
N VAL A 136 5.87 0.30 12.46
CA VAL A 136 5.94 1.00 11.17
C VAL A 136 4.74 1.93 11.00
N GLY A 137 5.00 3.23 11.00
CA GLY A 137 4.03 4.25 10.61
C GLY A 137 4.01 4.44 9.09
N MET A 138 2.85 4.71 8.53
CA MET A 138 2.66 4.90 7.09
C MET A 138 1.99 6.24 6.80
N LYS A 139 2.45 6.93 5.76
CA LYS A 139 1.82 8.10 5.16
C LYS A 139 1.67 7.87 3.66
N CYS A 140 0.50 8.13 3.10
CA CYS A 140 0.27 8.05 1.65
C CYS A 140 -0.09 9.43 1.10
N ASN A 141 0.51 9.86 -0.02
CA ASN A 141 -0.02 10.97 -0.82
C ASN A 141 -0.54 10.40 -2.14
N PHE A 142 -1.78 10.75 -2.49
CA PHE A 142 -2.42 10.35 -3.75
C PHE A 142 -2.42 11.52 -4.74
N PHE A 143 -2.18 11.23 -6.01
CA PHE A 143 -2.15 12.21 -7.09
C PHE A 143 -3.29 11.91 -8.07
N GLN A 144 -4.35 12.70 -8.00
CA GLN A 144 -5.47 12.63 -8.94
C GLN A 144 -5.23 13.60 -10.10
N ARG A 145 -5.33 13.11 -11.33
CA ARG A 145 -5.32 13.93 -12.54
C ARG A 145 -6.77 14.24 -12.90
N SER A 146 -7.16 15.49 -12.71
CA SER A 146 -8.49 15.99 -13.08
C SER A 146 -8.34 17.10 -14.11
N GLU A 147 -9.39 17.33 -14.88
CA GLU A 147 -9.48 18.49 -15.76
C GLU A 147 -9.63 19.81 -14.98
N ILE A 148 -9.50 20.93 -15.69
CA ILE A 148 -9.48 22.27 -15.09
C ILE A 148 -10.89 22.72 -14.67
N SER A 149 -11.88 22.48 -15.52
CA SER A 149 -13.29 22.79 -15.26
C SER A 149 -13.97 21.57 -14.65
N LEU A 150 -14.54 21.71 -13.45
CA LEU A 150 -15.34 20.66 -12.81
C LEU A 150 -16.76 21.18 -12.58
N ASP A 151 -17.74 20.38 -12.94
CA ASP A 151 -19.15 20.65 -12.74
C ASP A 151 -19.76 19.66 -11.74
N LEU A 152 -20.15 20.17 -10.57
CA LEU A 152 -20.93 19.45 -9.55
C LEU A 152 -22.41 19.86 -9.63
N GLY A 153 -22.91 20.23 -10.81
CA GLY A 153 -24.31 20.64 -10.98
C GLY A 153 -25.24 19.46 -11.30
N SER A 154 -24.68 18.37 -11.83
CA SER A 154 -25.40 17.16 -12.22
C SER A 154 -25.27 16.10 -11.12
N ASP A 155 -25.68 16.46 -9.90
CA ASP A 155 -25.36 15.69 -8.71
C ASP A 155 -26.13 14.37 -8.62
N ALA A 156 -27.43 14.36 -8.93
CA ALA A 156 -28.28 13.19 -8.72
C ALA A 156 -27.86 11.99 -9.58
N ASN A 157 -27.63 12.23 -10.88
CA ASN A 157 -27.19 11.18 -11.80
C ASN A 157 -25.71 10.80 -11.57
N GLY A 158 -24.85 11.73 -11.13
CA GLY A 158 -23.46 11.46 -10.77
C GLY A 158 -23.36 10.57 -9.52
N LEU A 159 -24.23 10.81 -8.55
CA LEU A 159 -24.35 9.98 -7.34
C LEU A 159 -24.87 8.59 -7.70
N GLU A 160 -25.91 8.47 -8.52
CA GLU A 160 -26.44 7.17 -8.93
C GLU A 160 -25.37 6.33 -9.63
N LYS A 161 -24.59 6.93 -10.54
CA LYS A 161 -23.43 6.28 -11.17
C LYS A 161 -22.35 5.86 -10.17
N SER A 162 -22.10 6.69 -9.16
CA SER A 162 -21.13 6.37 -8.12
C SER A 162 -21.59 5.18 -7.28
N LEU A 163 -22.89 5.12 -6.94
CA LEU A 163 -23.48 4.00 -6.23
C LEU A 163 -23.43 2.70 -7.05
N SER A 164 -23.76 2.74 -8.34
CA SER A 164 -23.66 1.56 -9.21
C SER A 164 -22.22 1.05 -9.29
N ASN A 165 -21.24 1.95 -9.41
CA ASN A 165 -19.83 1.55 -9.43
C ASN A 165 -19.39 0.90 -8.11
N ILE A 166 -19.91 1.37 -6.97
CA ILE A 166 -19.62 0.78 -5.66
C ILE A 166 -20.24 -0.62 -5.55
N ASP A 167 -21.48 -0.81 -6.00
CA ASP A 167 -22.13 -2.13 -5.99
C ASP A 167 -21.39 -3.14 -6.89
N GLU A 168 -20.96 -2.71 -8.08
CA GLU A 168 -20.12 -3.52 -8.97
C GLU A 168 -18.78 -3.91 -8.32
N LEU A 169 -18.15 -2.99 -7.60
CA LEU A 169 -16.86 -3.21 -6.94
C LEU A 169 -16.95 -4.25 -5.81
N TYR A 170 -18.04 -4.23 -5.03
CA TYR A 170 -18.20 -5.08 -3.84
C TYR A 170 -19.12 -6.29 -4.03
N SER A 171 -19.51 -6.60 -5.27
CA SER A 171 -20.31 -7.77 -5.60
C SER A 171 -19.62 -9.08 -5.20
N LEU A 172 -20.35 -9.95 -4.47
CA LEU A 172 -19.85 -11.28 -4.14
C LEU A 172 -19.93 -12.18 -5.38
N ARG A 173 -18.76 -12.53 -5.93
CA ARG A 173 -18.69 -13.41 -7.11
C ARG A 173 -19.10 -14.84 -6.80
N ASN A 174 -18.46 -15.46 -5.80
CA ASN A 174 -18.75 -16.80 -5.29
C ASN A 174 -18.61 -16.79 -3.75
N ASP A 175 -19.55 -17.38 -3.02
CA ASP A 175 -19.51 -17.46 -1.56
C ASP A 175 -18.80 -18.74 -1.06
N ASP A 176 -17.57 -18.94 -1.53
CA ASP A 176 -16.76 -20.12 -1.19
C ASP A 176 -15.94 -19.88 0.09
N LYS A 177 -16.61 -19.59 1.21
CA LYS A 177 -15.97 -19.20 2.49
C LYS A 177 -15.02 -18.02 2.36
N ALA A 178 -15.42 -17.03 1.56
CA ALA A 178 -14.64 -15.82 1.35
C ALA A 178 -14.53 -14.99 2.64
N GLN A 179 -13.53 -14.11 2.68
CA GLN A 179 -13.38 -13.17 3.80
C GLN A 179 -14.53 -12.17 3.76
N THR A 180 -15.39 -12.18 4.77
CA THR A 180 -16.49 -11.23 4.94
C THR A 180 -16.22 -10.24 6.07
N SER A 181 -16.81 -9.05 5.98
CA SER A 181 -16.72 -8.00 6.99
C SER A 181 -18.11 -7.48 7.29
N ALA A 182 -18.62 -7.71 8.50
CA ALA A 182 -19.96 -7.28 8.92
C ALA A 182 -20.13 -5.75 8.83
N VAL A 183 -19.09 -4.98 9.20
CA VAL A 183 -19.10 -3.51 9.03
C VAL A 183 -19.16 -3.11 7.56
N GLY A 184 -18.46 -3.84 6.68
CA GLY A 184 -18.52 -3.59 5.23
C GLY A 184 -19.92 -3.83 4.66
N GLN A 185 -20.55 -4.94 5.04
CA GLN A 185 -21.93 -5.24 4.66
C GLN A 185 -22.90 -4.17 5.15
N LYS A 186 -22.72 -3.67 6.38
CA LYS A 186 -23.57 -2.60 6.90
C LYS A 186 -23.40 -1.28 6.14
N VAL A 187 -22.18 -0.97 5.68
CA VAL A 187 -21.93 0.20 4.83
C VAL A 187 -22.65 0.07 3.49
N LEU A 188 -22.60 -1.11 2.85
CA LEU A 188 -23.33 -1.36 1.60
C LEU A 188 -24.84 -1.18 1.79
N GLU A 189 -25.41 -1.78 2.84
CA GLU A 189 -26.83 -1.64 3.18
C GLU A 189 -27.26 -0.17 3.35
N LEU A 190 -26.41 0.66 3.97
CA LEU A 190 -26.69 2.08 4.15
C LEU A 190 -26.62 2.85 2.82
N LEU A 191 -25.66 2.52 1.94
CA LEU A 191 -25.54 3.13 0.61
C LEU A 191 -26.72 2.77 -0.30
N ASP A 192 -27.26 1.57 -0.17
CA ASP A 192 -28.43 1.10 -0.92
C ASP A 192 -29.75 1.68 -0.41
N SER A 193 -29.77 2.19 0.82
CA SER A 193 -30.99 2.66 1.46
C SER A 193 -31.66 3.82 0.69
N PRO A 194 -33.01 3.84 0.57
CA PRO A 194 -33.71 4.95 -0.07
C PRO A 194 -33.48 6.29 0.63
N ASP A 195 -33.21 6.25 1.94
CA ASP A 195 -32.92 7.43 2.74
C ASP A 195 -31.62 8.10 2.31
N PHE A 196 -30.57 7.33 2.00
CA PHE A 196 -29.31 7.86 1.49
C PHE A 196 -29.50 8.59 0.16
N LYS A 197 -30.26 8.00 -0.78
CA LYS A 197 -30.57 8.63 -2.08
C LYS A 197 -31.32 9.96 -1.95
N LYS A 198 -32.20 10.08 -0.95
CA LYS A 198 -33.00 11.28 -0.68
C LYS A 198 -32.19 12.48 -0.19
N HIS A 199 -31.00 12.27 0.38
CA HIS A 199 -30.21 13.35 0.99
C HIS A 199 -29.66 14.37 -0.02
N LEU A 200 -29.58 14.02 -1.30
CA LEU A 200 -29.04 14.91 -2.33
C LEU A 200 -30.10 15.76 -3.02
N GLU A 201 -31.31 15.23 -3.23
CA GLU A 201 -32.43 15.98 -3.83
C GLU A 201 -32.89 17.19 -2.99
N LYS A 202 -32.47 17.25 -1.72
CA LYS A 202 -32.88 18.30 -0.77
C LYS A 202 -31.95 19.52 -0.71
N LYS A 203 -30.91 19.59 -1.53
CA LYS A 203 -30.08 20.80 -1.67
C LYS A 203 -30.33 21.46 -3.01
#